data_AF-A0AAD3XPL6-F1
#
_entry.id   AF-A0AAD3XPL6-F1
#
_cell.length_a   1.000
_cell.length_b   1.000
_cell.length_c   1.000
_cell.angle_alpha   90.00
_cell.angle_beta   90.00
_cell.angle_gamma   90.00
#
_symmetry.space_group_name_H-M   'P 1'
#
loop_
_entity.id
_entity.type
_entity.pdbx_description
1 polymer ?
#
loop_
_entity_poly.entity_id
_entity_poly.type
_entity_poly.pdbx_seq_one_letter_code
_entity_poly.pdbx_strand_id
1 'polypeptide(L)'
;MEQIPDRTAIFQTCGSSEHQNNWIDTQDALKKRLVTKDDFTWRLPSSIPERDGEGGGGERKEVLKYVGGVDISFSKEDPSIACGTLVVLDLQSFNVVYADFSVARLHIPYIPGFLAFREAPILWELLKKMKKEAPLVYPQLLMVDGNGLLHPRGFGLACHLGVLADIPTIGIGKNLHHVEGLTQLKVRELLEDGANKEFVDLIGDSGCTLGVAMRATLGALKPIFVSIGHRISLSTAVKVVKLTCKYRVPEPIRQADMRSRDYLRRRAFIQSNS
;
A
#
# COMPACT_ATOMS: atom_id res chain seq x y z
N MET A 1 13.41 -22.13 -17.44
CA MET A 1 12.93 -20.82 -17.91
C MET A 1 11.45 -20.98 -18.22
N GLU A 2 10.59 -20.87 -17.20
CA GLU A 2 9.15 -20.89 -17.44
C GLU A 2 8.73 -19.55 -18.05
N GLN A 3 8.05 -19.62 -19.19
CA GLN A 3 7.51 -18.46 -19.88
C GLN A 3 6.49 -17.75 -18.99
N ILE A 4 6.72 -16.45 -18.79
CA ILE A 4 5.83 -15.53 -18.10
C ILE A 4 4.50 -15.53 -18.87
N PRO A 5 3.37 -15.97 -18.31
CA PRO A 5 2.07 -15.72 -18.93
C PRO A 5 1.91 -14.19 -19.03
N ASP A 6 1.48 -13.72 -20.20
CA ASP A 6 1.34 -12.30 -20.52
C ASP A 6 0.72 -11.54 -19.33
N ARG A 7 1.49 -10.59 -18.75
CA ARG A 7 1.11 -9.85 -17.52
C ARG A 7 -0.21 -9.08 -17.67
N THR A 8 -0.70 -8.96 -18.88
CA THR A 8 -1.96 -8.30 -19.28
C THR A 8 -3.18 -9.23 -19.19
N ALA A 9 -2.99 -10.55 -19.27
CA ALA A 9 -4.06 -11.55 -19.21
C ALA A 9 -4.70 -11.70 -17.82
N ILE A 10 -4.06 -11.15 -16.77
CA ILE A 10 -4.50 -11.19 -15.36
C ILE A 10 -5.77 -10.34 -15.13
N PHE A 11 -6.09 -9.41 -16.05
CA PHE A 11 -7.11 -8.38 -15.84
C PHE A 11 -8.28 -8.42 -16.82
N GLN A 12 -8.30 -9.37 -17.76
CA GLN A 12 -9.40 -9.50 -18.70
C GLN A 12 -10.37 -10.59 -18.25
N THR A 13 -11.64 -10.20 -18.05
CA THR A 13 -12.90 -10.94 -18.34
C THR A 13 -13.98 -10.71 -17.27
N CYS A 14 -15.24 -10.63 -17.71
CA CYS A 14 -16.40 -10.14 -16.97
C CYS A 14 -17.48 -11.23 -16.77
N GLY A 15 -17.96 -11.41 -15.52
CA GLY A 15 -19.34 -11.81 -15.16
C GLY A 15 -19.77 -13.29 -15.19
N SER A 16 -19.35 -14.11 -14.21
CA SER A 16 -19.91 -15.45 -13.87
C SER A 16 -19.22 -16.06 -12.61
N SER A 17 -19.73 -17.19 -12.08
CA SER A 17 -19.10 -17.99 -11.01
C SER A 17 -17.72 -18.55 -11.39
N GLU A 18 -17.41 -18.68 -12.68
CA GLU A 18 -16.09 -19.10 -13.17
C GLU A 18 -15.01 -18.04 -12.92
N HIS A 19 -15.37 -16.75 -12.84
CA HIS A 19 -14.41 -15.68 -12.54
C HIS A 19 -13.91 -15.72 -11.11
N GLN A 20 -14.78 -16.08 -10.16
CA GLN A 20 -14.37 -16.16 -8.76
C GLN A 20 -13.33 -17.26 -8.58
N ASN A 21 -13.50 -18.41 -9.26
CA ASN A 21 -12.49 -19.47 -9.25
C ASN A 21 -11.19 -19.00 -9.92
N ASN A 22 -11.25 -18.33 -11.07
CA ASN A 22 -10.06 -17.77 -11.72
C ASN A 22 -9.33 -16.73 -10.84
N TRP A 23 -10.07 -15.87 -10.13
CA TRP A 23 -9.49 -14.89 -9.21
C TRP A 23 -8.87 -15.54 -7.97
N ILE A 24 -9.46 -16.62 -7.48
CA ILE A 24 -8.89 -17.45 -6.42
C ILE A 24 -7.55 -18.00 -6.90
N ASP A 25 -7.53 -18.67 -8.04
CA ASP A 25 -6.33 -19.29 -8.61
C ASP A 25 -5.24 -18.25 -8.89
N THR A 26 -5.64 -17.09 -9.42
CA THR A 26 -4.73 -15.97 -9.68
C THR A 26 -4.15 -15.39 -8.39
N GLN A 27 -4.96 -15.16 -7.36
CA GLN A 27 -4.44 -14.72 -6.06
C GLN A 27 -3.48 -15.74 -5.48
N ASP A 28 -3.83 -17.02 -5.53
CA ASP A 28 -3.02 -18.09 -4.94
C ASP A 28 -1.70 -18.26 -5.70
N ALA A 29 -1.70 -18.12 -7.03
CA ALA A 29 -0.51 -18.08 -7.86
C ALA A 29 0.39 -16.87 -7.54
N LEU A 30 -0.18 -15.67 -7.42
CA LEU A 30 0.59 -14.47 -7.07
C LEU A 30 1.12 -14.52 -5.63
N LYS A 31 0.33 -15.07 -4.69
CA LYS A 31 0.70 -15.21 -3.28
C LYS A 31 1.93 -16.09 -3.07
N LYS A 32 2.15 -17.10 -3.92
CA LYS A 32 3.38 -17.92 -3.90
C LYS A 32 4.67 -17.10 -4.12
N ARG A 33 4.56 -15.92 -4.74
CA ARG A 33 5.69 -15.01 -5.00
C ARG A 33 5.89 -13.99 -3.88
N LEU A 34 5.04 -13.98 -2.85
CA LEU A 34 5.09 -13.00 -1.78
C LEU A 34 6.35 -13.19 -0.91
N VAL A 35 7.09 -12.11 -0.68
CA VAL A 35 8.22 -12.07 0.25
C VAL A 35 7.82 -11.22 1.46
N THR A 36 7.95 -11.77 2.67
CA THR A 36 7.52 -11.12 3.93
C THR A 36 8.70 -10.70 4.83
N LYS A 37 9.91 -10.72 4.27
CA LYS A 37 11.16 -10.29 4.88
C LYS A 37 11.76 -9.14 4.08
N ASP A 38 12.68 -8.41 4.70
CA ASP A 38 13.42 -7.35 4.01
C ASP A 38 14.23 -7.94 2.85
N ASP A 39 13.91 -7.51 1.63
CA ASP A 39 14.55 -7.95 0.38
C ASP A 39 14.70 -6.74 -0.56
N PHE A 40 15.69 -5.91 -0.22
CA PHE A 40 16.07 -4.68 -0.91
C PHE A 40 17.51 -4.29 -0.57
N THR A 41 18.12 -3.43 -1.39
CA THR A 41 19.52 -3.02 -1.27
C THR A 41 19.73 -1.74 -0.46
N TRP A 42 18.67 -0.98 -0.19
CA TRP A 42 18.74 0.27 0.54
C TRP A 42 18.69 0.10 2.06
N ARG A 43 19.05 1.15 2.80
CA ARG A 43 18.92 1.25 4.26
C ARG A 43 18.01 2.41 4.64
N LEU A 44 17.43 2.35 5.84
CA LEU A 44 16.68 3.48 6.38
C LEU A 44 17.62 4.65 6.72
N PRO A 45 17.17 5.91 6.61
CA PRO A 45 17.91 7.06 7.15
C PRO A 45 18.15 6.87 8.65
N SER A 46 19.41 7.00 9.10
CA SER A 46 19.77 6.96 10.52
C SER A 46 19.53 8.33 11.16
N SER A 47 18.96 8.35 12.37
CA SER A 47 18.80 9.57 13.17
C SER A 47 20.11 10.04 13.81
N ILE A 48 21.13 9.19 13.81
CA ILE A 48 22.48 9.48 14.30
C ILE A 48 23.38 9.70 13.08
N PRO A 49 24.05 10.85 12.95
CA PRO A 49 25.11 11.03 11.96
C PRO A 49 26.16 9.95 12.20
N GLU A 50 26.47 9.15 11.18
CA GLU A 50 27.65 8.29 11.22
C GLU A 50 28.85 9.20 11.50
N ARG A 51 29.45 9.10 12.69
CA ARG A 51 30.81 9.61 12.88
C ARG A 51 31.67 8.82 11.91
N ASP A 52 32.39 9.50 11.04
CA ASP A 52 33.38 8.90 10.15
C ASP A 52 34.37 8.11 11.02
N GLY A 53 34.10 6.81 11.13
CA GLY A 53 34.86 5.84 11.90
C GLY A 53 35.36 4.79 10.94
N GLU A 54 36.69 4.79 10.76
CA GLU A 54 37.41 3.77 10.02
C GLU A 54 37.06 2.36 10.53
N GLY A 55 36.71 1.45 9.62
CA GLY A 55 36.73 0.01 9.89
C GLY A 55 35.48 -0.76 9.48
N GLY A 56 35.50 -1.32 8.27
CA GLY A 56 34.63 -2.42 7.86
C GLY A 56 34.22 -2.33 6.39
N GLY A 57 34.83 -3.16 5.53
CA GLY A 57 34.53 -3.27 4.09
C GLY A 57 33.16 -3.87 3.77
N GLY A 58 32.09 -3.30 4.32
CA GLY A 58 30.71 -3.58 3.92
C GLY A 58 30.28 -2.67 2.78
N GLU A 59 29.59 -3.21 1.77
CA GLU A 59 29.01 -2.42 0.68
C GLU A 59 28.16 -1.27 1.24
N ARG A 60 28.46 -0.04 0.80
CA ARG A 60 27.74 1.17 1.20
C ARG A 60 26.32 1.13 0.63
N LYS A 61 25.35 0.67 1.43
CA LYS A 61 23.93 0.64 1.04
C LYS A 61 23.40 2.05 0.81
N GLU A 62 22.71 2.26 -0.31
CA GLU A 62 21.99 3.50 -0.61
C GLU A 62 20.93 3.78 0.45
N VAL A 63 20.72 5.06 0.79
CA VAL A 63 19.67 5.44 1.73
C VAL A 63 18.32 5.50 1.01
N LEU A 64 17.26 5.01 1.64
CA LEU A 64 15.90 5.13 1.14
C LEU A 64 15.57 6.61 0.90
N LYS A 65 15.28 6.96 -0.35
CA LYS A 65 15.08 8.33 -0.81
C LYS A 65 13.65 8.59 -1.30
N TYR A 66 13.10 7.70 -2.11
CA TYR A 66 11.78 7.91 -2.73
C TYR A 66 10.75 6.91 -2.22
N VAL A 67 9.71 7.42 -1.55
CA VAL A 67 8.59 6.62 -1.07
C VAL A 67 7.33 7.03 -1.81
N GLY A 68 6.71 6.06 -2.47
CA GLY A 68 5.45 6.22 -3.18
C GLY A 68 4.26 6.06 -2.25
N GLY A 69 3.15 6.71 -2.60
CA GLY A 69 1.83 6.50 -2.02
C GLY A 69 0.81 6.33 -3.13
N VAL A 70 -0.06 5.32 -3.01
CA VAL A 70 -1.18 5.12 -3.92
C VAL A 70 -2.51 5.08 -3.19
N ASP A 71 -3.53 5.64 -3.82
CA ASP A 71 -4.92 5.70 -3.37
C ASP A 71 -5.85 5.45 -4.55
N ILE A 72 -7.04 4.89 -4.27
CA ILE A 72 -8.15 4.87 -5.21
C ILE A 72 -9.35 5.54 -4.55
N SER A 73 -9.83 6.60 -5.21
CA SER A 73 -11.04 7.29 -4.82
C SER A 73 -12.13 7.11 -5.87
N PHE A 74 -13.36 6.99 -5.41
CA PHE A 74 -14.53 6.84 -6.28
C PHE A 74 -15.26 8.18 -6.42
N SER A 75 -15.84 8.44 -7.60
CA SER A 75 -16.69 9.61 -7.78
C SER A 75 -17.94 9.51 -6.90
N LYS A 76 -18.35 10.65 -6.34
CA LYS A 76 -19.59 10.75 -5.57
C LYS A 76 -20.84 10.74 -6.45
N GLU A 77 -20.71 11.18 -7.69
CA GLU A 77 -21.80 11.27 -8.66
C GLU A 77 -22.03 9.94 -9.38
N ASP A 78 -20.94 9.24 -9.68
CA ASP A 78 -20.97 7.94 -10.37
C ASP A 78 -19.96 6.98 -9.70
N PRO A 79 -20.41 6.11 -8.78
CA PRO A 79 -19.55 5.15 -8.09
C PRO A 79 -18.87 4.10 -8.99
N SER A 80 -19.23 4.03 -10.27
CA SER A 80 -18.48 3.21 -11.23
C SER A 80 -17.20 3.91 -11.72
N ILE A 81 -17.06 5.22 -11.51
CA ILE A 81 -15.84 5.96 -11.85
C ILE A 81 -14.88 5.92 -10.67
N ALA A 82 -13.69 5.37 -10.90
CA ALA A 82 -12.58 5.32 -9.95
C ALA A 82 -11.39 6.13 -10.48
N CYS A 83 -10.74 6.87 -9.59
CA CYS A 83 -9.52 7.61 -9.83
C CYS A 83 -8.39 6.99 -9.00
N GLY A 84 -7.49 6.28 -9.67
CA GLY A 84 -6.22 5.87 -9.09
C GLY A 84 -5.26 7.04 -9.08
N THR A 85 -4.53 7.21 -7.98
CA THR A 85 -3.53 8.26 -7.81
C THR A 85 -2.22 7.65 -7.36
N LEU A 86 -1.12 8.09 -7.97
CA LEU A 86 0.25 7.77 -7.58
C LEU A 86 0.96 9.06 -7.20
N VAL A 87 1.55 9.09 -6.03
CA VAL A 87 2.41 10.18 -5.54
C VAL A 87 3.76 9.60 -5.17
N VAL A 88 4.85 10.34 -5.38
CA VAL A 88 6.16 10.01 -4.83
C VAL A 88 6.72 11.17 -4.03
N LEU A 89 7.17 10.84 -2.83
CA LEU A 89 7.75 11.75 -1.86
C LEU A 89 9.27 11.52 -1.81
N ASP A 90 10.03 12.61 -1.85
CA ASP A 90 11.43 12.59 -1.43
C ASP A 90 11.49 12.62 0.12
N LEU A 91 12.07 11.59 0.74
CA LEU A 91 12.09 11.43 2.19
C LEU A 91 12.99 12.44 2.92
N GLN A 92 13.96 13.04 2.23
CA GLN A 92 14.85 14.03 2.85
C GLN A 92 14.13 15.38 2.97
N SER A 93 13.49 15.81 1.88
CA SER A 93 12.80 17.11 1.82
C SER A 93 11.33 17.05 2.23
N PHE A 94 10.72 15.85 2.22
CA PHE A 94 9.28 15.63 2.31
C PHE A 94 8.47 16.37 1.22
N ASN A 95 9.11 16.67 0.08
CA ASN A 95 8.43 17.26 -1.06
C ASN A 95 7.88 16.17 -1.97
N VAL A 96 6.70 16.43 -2.55
CA VAL A 96 6.15 15.61 -3.63
C VAL A 96 6.97 15.88 -4.89
N VAL A 97 7.68 14.87 -5.38
CA VAL A 97 8.54 14.95 -6.57
C VAL A 97 7.87 14.37 -7.82
N TYR A 98 6.79 13.61 -7.64
CA TYR A 98 5.98 13.08 -8.74
C TYR A 98 4.53 12.92 -8.28
N ALA A 99 3.58 13.21 -9.16
CA ALA A 99 2.18 12.87 -8.96
C ALA A 99 1.51 12.60 -10.32
N ASP A 100 0.68 11.57 -10.39
CA ASP A 100 -0.06 11.20 -11.60
C ASP A 100 -1.39 10.52 -11.25
N PHE A 101 -2.33 10.54 -12.20
CA PHE A 101 -3.70 10.09 -12.01
C PHE A 101 -4.17 9.26 -13.20
N SER A 102 -4.96 8.22 -12.90
CA SER A 102 -5.63 7.42 -13.92
C SER A 102 -7.09 7.25 -13.54
N VAL A 103 -7.99 7.68 -14.41
CA VAL A 103 -9.42 7.47 -14.21
C VAL A 103 -9.89 6.32 -15.08
N ALA A 104 -10.59 5.38 -14.45
CA ALA A 104 -11.21 4.26 -15.12
C ALA A 104 -12.66 4.14 -14.70
N ARG A 105 -13.49 3.63 -15.61
CA ARG A 105 -14.83 3.14 -15.29
C ARG A 105 -14.71 1.65 -14.96
N LEU A 106 -15.20 1.28 -13.78
CA LEU A 106 -15.18 -0.07 -13.26
C LEU A 106 -16.47 -0.78 -13.64
N HIS A 107 -16.34 -1.87 -14.40
CA HIS A 107 -17.46 -2.72 -14.80
C HIS A 107 -17.62 -3.96 -13.89
N ILE A 108 -16.62 -4.21 -13.04
CA ILE A 108 -16.59 -5.36 -12.13
C ILE A 108 -17.30 -4.99 -10.81
N PRO A 109 -18.22 -5.84 -10.28
CA PRO A 109 -18.89 -5.58 -9.01
C PRO A 109 -17.94 -5.71 -7.81
N TYR A 110 -18.29 -5.07 -6.69
CA TYR A 110 -17.55 -5.22 -5.44
C TYR A 110 -17.79 -6.60 -4.83
N ILE A 111 -16.74 -7.42 -4.76
CA ILE A 111 -16.76 -8.70 -4.04
C ILE A 111 -15.74 -8.63 -2.89
N PRO A 112 -16.18 -8.73 -1.62
CA PRO A 112 -15.27 -8.77 -0.47
C PRO A 112 -14.16 -9.81 -0.65
N GLY A 113 -12.92 -9.44 -0.39
CA GLY A 113 -11.75 -10.30 -0.59
C GLY A 113 -11.14 -10.27 -2.01
N PHE A 114 -11.80 -9.62 -2.97
CA PHE A 114 -11.34 -9.53 -4.37
C PHE A 114 -11.23 -8.10 -4.89
N LEU A 115 -11.27 -7.10 -4.00
CA LEU A 115 -11.17 -5.69 -4.34
C LEU A 115 -9.94 -5.37 -5.22
N ALA A 116 -8.82 -6.05 -4.95
CA ALA A 116 -7.59 -5.86 -5.71
C ALA A 116 -7.75 -6.09 -7.22
N PHE A 117 -8.66 -6.94 -7.69
CA PHE A 117 -8.88 -7.15 -9.13
C PHE A 117 -9.56 -5.95 -9.82
N ARG A 118 -10.29 -5.12 -9.06
CA ARG A 118 -10.88 -3.88 -9.57
C ARG A 118 -9.85 -2.75 -9.58
N GLU A 119 -8.96 -2.77 -8.60
CA GLU A 119 -8.15 -1.62 -8.20
C GLU A 119 -6.69 -1.70 -8.67
N ALA A 120 -6.06 -2.87 -8.54
CA ALA A 120 -4.68 -3.09 -8.95
C ALA A 120 -4.41 -2.76 -10.43
N PRO A 121 -5.28 -3.07 -11.42
CA PRO A 121 -4.99 -2.71 -12.81
C PRO A 121 -4.77 -1.21 -13.01
N ILE A 122 -5.59 -0.36 -12.36
CA ILE A 122 -5.49 1.11 -12.49
C ILE A 122 -4.15 1.60 -11.95
N LEU A 123 -3.78 1.16 -10.75
CA LEU A 123 -2.54 1.57 -10.09
C LEU A 123 -1.30 0.96 -10.76
N TRP A 124 -1.43 -0.23 -11.33
CA TRP A 124 -0.38 -0.88 -12.10
C TRP A 124 -0.05 -0.11 -13.38
N GLU A 125 -1.06 0.39 -14.11
CA GLU A 125 -0.82 1.26 -15.26
C GLU A 125 -0.05 2.54 -14.89
N LEU A 126 -0.39 3.16 -13.75
CA LEU A 126 0.33 4.34 -13.25
C LEU A 126 1.80 4.04 -12.96
N LEU A 127 2.09 2.92 -12.31
CA LEU A 127 3.48 2.50 -12.04
C LEU A 127 4.24 2.20 -13.33
N LYS A 128 3.62 1.51 -14.29
CA LYS A 128 4.23 1.24 -15.61
C LYS A 128 4.54 2.53 -16.37
N LYS A 129 3.59 3.47 -16.38
CA LYS A 129 3.74 4.78 -17.03
C LYS A 129 4.89 5.55 -16.38
N MET A 130 4.89 5.69 -15.05
CA MET A 130 5.94 6.36 -14.31
C MET A 130 7.32 5.74 -14.57
N LYS A 131 7.42 4.40 -14.61
CA LYS A 131 8.69 3.71 -14.86
C LYS A 131 9.30 4.07 -16.22
N LYS A 132 8.47 4.43 -17.20
CA LYS A 132 8.92 4.89 -18.53
C LYS A 132 9.23 6.38 -18.54
N GLU A 133 8.39 7.20 -17.91
CA GLU A 133 8.45 8.67 -18.03
C GLU A 133 9.36 9.34 -17.00
N ALA A 134 9.46 8.79 -15.79
CA ALA A 134 10.18 9.37 -14.66
C ALA A 134 10.97 8.32 -13.84
N PRO A 135 11.84 7.50 -14.47
CA PRO A 135 12.54 6.41 -13.78
C PRO A 135 13.49 6.88 -12.66
N LEU A 136 14.05 8.09 -12.76
CA LEU A 136 15.02 8.64 -11.79
C LEU A 136 14.42 8.93 -10.41
N VAL A 137 13.10 9.03 -10.32
CA VAL A 137 12.36 9.25 -9.07
C VAL A 137 11.39 8.11 -8.79
N TYR A 138 11.54 6.96 -9.46
CA TYR A 138 10.69 5.78 -9.24
C TYR A 138 10.78 5.32 -7.78
N PRO A 139 9.65 4.99 -7.12
CA PRO A 139 9.66 4.71 -5.70
C PRO A 139 10.44 3.43 -5.38
N GLN A 140 11.31 3.52 -4.38
CA GLN A 140 12.02 2.38 -3.81
C GLN A 140 11.12 1.56 -2.86
N LEU A 141 10.04 2.17 -2.38
CA LEU A 141 9.01 1.57 -1.53
C LEU A 141 7.66 2.22 -1.83
N LEU A 142 6.59 1.44 -1.88
CA LEU A 142 5.23 1.91 -2.13
C LEU A 142 4.33 1.67 -0.92
N MET A 143 3.72 2.73 -0.40
CA MET A 143 2.60 2.63 0.53
C MET A 143 1.30 2.56 -0.25
N VAL A 144 0.41 1.67 0.14
CA VAL A 144 -0.88 1.45 -0.51
C VAL A 144 -1.99 1.73 0.50
N ASP A 145 -2.93 2.62 0.17
CA ASP A 145 -4.15 2.80 0.96
C ASP A 145 -5.03 1.56 0.81
N GLY A 146 -4.97 0.68 1.79
CA GLY A 146 -5.51 -0.67 1.71
C GLY A 146 -4.65 -1.69 2.43
N ASN A 147 -5.11 -2.95 2.44
CA ASN A 147 -4.46 -4.00 3.21
C ASN A 147 -3.39 -4.75 2.41
N GLY A 148 -2.40 -5.27 3.12
CA GLY A 148 -1.48 -6.31 2.65
C GLY A 148 -1.89 -7.68 3.21
N LEU A 149 -1.06 -8.27 4.08
CA LEU A 149 -1.35 -9.53 4.76
C LEU A 149 -2.57 -9.50 5.67
N LEU A 150 -2.94 -8.32 6.21
CA LEU A 150 -4.15 -8.13 7.03
C LEU A 150 -5.41 -8.16 6.16
N HIS A 151 -5.69 -9.32 5.56
CA HIS A 151 -6.72 -9.52 4.55
C HIS A 151 -7.31 -10.93 4.72
N PRO A 152 -8.62 -11.16 4.45
CA PRO A 152 -9.24 -12.48 4.65
C PRO A 152 -8.52 -13.64 3.95
N ARG A 153 -7.87 -13.36 2.82
CA ARG A 153 -7.07 -14.34 2.06
C ARG A 153 -5.55 -14.21 2.27
N GLY A 154 -5.11 -13.33 3.17
CA GLY A 154 -3.69 -13.01 3.38
C GLY A 154 -2.99 -12.44 2.14
N PHE A 155 -3.74 -11.75 1.27
CA PHE A 155 -3.25 -11.23 -0.02
C PHE A 155 -4.08 -10.02 -0.48
N GLY A 156 -3.98 -8.91 0.25
CA GLY A 156 -4.67 -7.67 -0.09
C GLY A 156 -4.02 -6.90 -1.25
N LEU A 157 -4.55 -5.71 -1.54
CA LEU A 157 -4.10 -4.84 -2.63
C LEU A 157 -2.59 -4.52 -2.55
N ALA A 158 -2.05 -4.29 -1.34
CA ALA A 158 -0.64 -3.97 -1.18
C ALA A 158 0.27 -5.16 -1.56
N CYS A 159 -0.14 -6.39 -1.22
CA CYS A 159 0.55 -7.61 -1.64
C CYS A 159 0.48 -7.77 -3.17
N HIS A 160 -0.73 -7.60 -3.73
CA HIS A 160 -0.97 -7.77 -5.15
C HIS A 160 -0.11 -6.81 -5.97
N LEU A 161 -0.16 -5.50 -5.67
CA LEU A 161 0.64 -4.51 -6.37
C LEU A 161 2.14 -4.74 -6.18
N GLY A 162 2.58 -5.11 -4.98
CA GLY A 162 3.98 -5.38 -4.70
C GLY A 162 4.55 -6.52 -5.53
N VAL A 163 3.82 -7.62 -5.65
CA VAL A 163 4.23 -8.78 -6.47
C VAL A 163 4.26 -8.45 -7.98
N LEU A 164 3.35 -7.60 -8.46
CA LEU A 164 3.32 -7.17 -9.87
C LEU A 164 4.45 -6.20 -10.20
N ALA A 165 4.68 -5.20 -9.33
CA ALA A 165 5.67 -4.17 -9.50
C ALA A 165 7.09 -4.60 -9.10
N ASP A 166 7.20 -5.70 -8.34
CA ASP A 166 8.45 -6.25 -7.78
C ASP A 166 9.24 -5.20 -6.99
N ILE A 167 8.53 -4.47 -6.11
CA ILE A 167 9.11 -3.50 -5.19
C ILE A 167 8.56 -3.71 -3.77
N PRO A 168 9.27 -3.26 -2.73
CA PRO A 168 8.76 -3.25 -1.37
C PRO A 168 7.43 -2.50 -1.25
N THR A 169 6.43 -3.12 -0.64
CA THR A 169 5.12 -2.49 -0.41
C THR A 169 4.60 -2.66 1.00
N ILE A 170 3.87 -1.65 1.48
CA ILE A 170 3.22 -1.63 2.80
C ILE A 170 1.73 -1.33 2.62
N GLY A 171 0.87 -2.13 3.24
CA GLY A 171 -0.55 -1.82 3.34
C GLY A 171 -0.84 -0.89 4.51
N ILE A 172 -1.54 0.21 4.24
CA ILE A 172 -1.97 1.22 5.22
C ILE A 172 -3.50 1.26 5.25
N GLY A 173 -4.10 0.51 6.16
CA GLY A 173 -5.54 0.52 6.40
C GLY A 173 -5.97 1.68 7.31
N LYS A 174 -7.00 2.43 6.93
CA LYS A 174 -7.64 3.45 7.79
C LYS A 174 -8.70 2.87 8.74
N ASN A 175 -9.16 1.65 8.47
CA ASN A 175 -10.15 0.88 9.23
C ASN A 175 -9.70 -0.60 9.32
N LEU A 176 -10.08 -1.30 10.39
CA LEU A 176 -9.86 -2.74 10.52
C LEU A 176 -10.93 -3.50 9.73
N HIS A 177 -10.49 -4.47 8.93
CA HIS A 177 -11.36 -5.50 8.36
C HIS A 177 -11.40 -6.69 9.31
N HIS A 178 -12.56 -7.33 9.46
CA HIS A 178 -12.67 -8.58 10.20
C HIS A 178 -11.88 -9.67 9.48
N VAL A 179 -10.79 -10.12 10.09
CA VAL A 179 -9.85 -11.10 9.54
C VAL A 179 -9.36 -11.97 10.71
N GLU A 180 -9.44 -13.29 10.57
CA GLU A 180 -8.95 -14.26 11.57
C GLU A 180 -9.32 -13.90 13.03
N GLY A 181 -10.61 -13.63 13.29
CA GLY A 181 -11.10 -13.31 14.63
C GLY A 181 -10.72 -11.93 15.18
N LEU A 182 -9.96 -11.12 14.42
CA LEU A 182 -9.69 -9.74 14.80
C LEU A 182 -10.96 -8.90 14.65
N THR A 183 -11.44 -8.39 15.78
CA THR A 183 -12.58 -7.46 15.86
C THR A 183 -12.12 -6.08 16.29
N GLN A 184 -12.93 -5.07 15.98
CA GLN A 184 -12.68 -3.69 16.41
C GLN A 184 -12.62 -3.54 17.94
N LEU A 185 -13.41 -4.35 18.67
CA LEU A 185 -13.41 -4.36 20.13
C LEU A 185 -12.07 -4.90 20.68
N LYS A 186 -11.65 -6.07 20.20
CA LYS A 186 -10.37 -6.69 20.61
C LYS A 186 -9.18 -5.79 20.34
N VAL A 187 -9.15 -5.11 19.18
CA VAL A 187 -8.09 -4.14 18.88
C VAL A 187 -8.15 -2.91 19.79
N ARG A 188 -9.34 -2.42 20.14
CA ARG A 188 -9.49 -1.30 21.05
C ARG A 188 -8.94 -1.64 22.44
N GLU A 189 -9.33 -2.79 22.98
CA GLU A 189 -8.86 -3.30 24.26
C GLU A 189 -7.33 -3.41 24.26
N LEU A 190 -6.74 -4.01 23.22
CA LEU A 190 -5.27 -4.09 23.08
C LEU A 190 -4.58 -2.72 23.08
N LEU A 191 -5.17 -1.71 22.43
CA LEU A 191 -4.64 -0.36 22.39
C LEU A 191 -4.80 0.38 23.72
N GLU A 192 -5.80 0.04 24.53
CA GLU A 192 -6.03 0.59 25.86
C GLU A 192 -5.06 -0.04 26.89
N ASP A 193 -4.94 -1.37 26.89
CA ASP A 193 -3.96 -2.10 27.72
C ASP A 193 -2.51 -1.73 27.34
N GLY A 194 -2.30 -1.47 26.06
CA GLY A 194 -1.04 -1.03 25.49
C GLY A 194 -0.85 0.49 25.49
N ALA A 195 -1.48 1.26 26.38
CA ALA A 195 -1.48 2.73 26.33
C ALA A 195 -0.07 3.38 26.22
N ASN A 196 0.97 2.72 26.74
CA ASN A 196 2.36 3.18 26.67
C ASN A 196 3.12 2.69 25.42
N LYS A 197 2.51 1.86 24.57
CA LYS A 197 3.08 1.33 23.34
C LYS A 197 2.61 2.16 22.14
N GLU A 198 3.52 2.49 21.25
CA GLU A 198 3.22 3.25 20.03
C GLU A 198 2.37 2.45 19.02
N PHE A 199 2.39 1.12 19.12
CA PHE A 199 1.58 0.20 18.34
C PHE A 199 1.38 -1.12 19.10
N VAL A 200 0.40 -1.91 18.67
CA VAL A 200 0.13 -3.26 19.15
C VAL A 200 0.06 -4.24 17.99
N ASP A 201 0.56 -5.45 18.21
CA ASP A 201 0.52 -6.52 17.21
C ASP A 201 -0.91 -7.02 17.01
N LEU A 202 -1.27 -7.31 15.77
CA LEU A 202 -2.55 -7.87 15.38
C LEU A 202 -2.37 -9.35 15.09
N ILE A 203 -2.66 -10.17 16.10
CA ILE A 203 -2.49 -11.62 16.06
C ILE A 203 -3.85 -12.25 15.76
N GLY A 204 -3.95 -12.98 14.65
CA GLY A 204 -5.15 -13.73 14.27
C GLY A 204 -5.35 -14.98 15.12
N ASP A 205 -6.52 -15.61 15.02
CA ASP A 205 -6.86 -16.84 15.76
C ASP A 205 -5.90 -18.01 15.47
N SER A 206 -5.24 -18.00 14.30
CA SER A 206 -4.20 -18.96 13.92
C SER A 206 -2.87 -18.75 14.68
N GLY A 207 -2.75 -17.67 15.46
CA GLY A 207 -1.50 -17.25 16.10
C GLY A 207 -0.56 -16.45 15.20
N CYS A 208 -0.94 -16.23 13.94
CA CYS A 208 -0.12 -15.47 12.99
C CYS A 208 -0.23 -13.96 13.23
N THR A 209 0.91 -13.26 13.20
CA THR A 209 0.92 -11.78 13.20
C THR A 209 0.57 -11.27 11.80
N LEU A 210 -0.59 -10.63 11.67
CA LEU A 210 -1.11 -10.12 10.40
C LEU A 210 -0.72 -8.66 10.11
N GLY A 211 -0.34 -7.92 11.14
CA GLY A 211 0.04 -6.51 11.06
C GLY A 211 0.13 -5.88 12.45
N VAL A 212 0.09 -4.55 12.49
CA VAL A 212 -0.01 -3.79 13.73
C VAL A 212 -1.12 -2.75 13.66
N ALA A 213 -1.74 -2.45 14.80
CA ALA A 213 -2.55 -1.25 14.98
C ALA A 213 -1.68 -0.18 15.63
N MET A 214 -1.61 1.00 15.00
CA MET A 214 -0.64 2.03 15.34
C MET A 214 -1.34 3.39 15.53
N ARG A 215 -1.08 4.05 16.66
CA ARG A 215 -1.42 5.47 16.85
C ARG A 215 -0.22 6.32 16.41
N ALA A 216 -0.22 6.68 15.13
CA ALA A 216 0.97 7.18 14.45
C ALA A 216 1.55 8.50 15.00
N THR A 217 0.74 9.32 15.66
CA THR A 217 1.15 10.59 16.25
C THR A 217 0.54 10.74 17.64
N LEU A 218 1.19 11.51 18.51
CA LEU A 218 0.66 11.85 19.83
C LEU A 218 -0.74 12.50 19.68
N GLY A 219 -1.72 12.03 20.46
CA GLY A 219 -3.11 12.50 20.40
C GLY A 219 -3.97 11.89 19.27
N ALA A 220 -3.43 11.00 18.42
CA ALA A 220 -4.25 10.31 17.42
C ALA A 220 -5.22 9.32 18.08
N LEU A 221 -6.52 9.64 18.04
CA LEU A 221 -7.58 8.79 18.61
C LEU A 221 -7.80 7.49 17.83
N LYS A 222 -7.78 7.58 16.50
CA LYS A 222 -8.04 6.44 15.60
C LYS A 222 -6.71 5.86 15.10
N PRO A 223 -6.46 4.56 15.27
CA PRO A 223 -5.25 3.94 14.75
C PRO A 223 -5.26 3.90 13.22
N ILE A 224 -4.09 3.64 12.65
CA ILE A 224 -3.93 3.07 11.32
C ILE A 224 -3.49 1.61 11.46
N PHE A 225 -3.77 0.81 10.43
CA PHE A 225 -3.48 -0.61 10.39
C PHE A 225 -2.36 -0.85 9.38
N VAL A 226 -1.19 -1.23 9.87
CA VAL A 226 -0.01 -1.44 9.03
C VAL A 226 0.17 -2.93 8.82
N SER A 227 0.29 -3.36 7.57
CA SER A 227 0.52 -4.77 7.23
C SER A 227 1.56 -4.91 6.12
N ILE A 228 2.27 -6.04 6.12
CA ILE A 228 3.24 -6.36 5.08
C ILE A 228 2.51 -6.42 3.74
N GLY A 229 3.01 -5.70 2.74
CA GLY A 229 2.63 -5.89 1.34
C GLY A 229 3.57 -6.88 0.68
N HIS A 230 4.80 -6.49 0.38
CA HIS A 230 5.78 -7.32 -0.33
C HIS A 230 7.21 -6.88 -0.04
N ARG A 231 8.19 -7.81 -0.05
CA ARG A 231 9.65 -7.58 0.10
C ARG A 231 10.04 -6.70 1.30
N ILE A 232 9.24 -6.71 2.36
CA ILE A 232 9.49 -5.95 3.59
C ILE A 232 9.02 -6.74 4.80
N SER A 233 9.78 -6.68 5.88
CA SER A 233 9.38 -7.19 7.19
C SER A 233 8.41 -6.24 7.88
N LEU A 234 7.58 -6.76 8.79
CA LEU A 234 6.65 -5.92 9.55
C LEU A 234 7.37 -4.87 10.38
N SER A 235 8.51 -5.23 10.99
CA SER A 235 9.29 -4.32 11.83
C SER A 235 9.86 -3.15 11.02
N THR A 236 10.39 -3.40 9.82
CA THR A 236 10.87 -2.34 8.92
C THR A 236 9.70 -1.51 8.37
N ALA A 237 8.58 -2.14 8.01
CA ALA A 237 7.38 -1.44 7.57
C ALA A 237 6.89 -0.41 8.61
N VAL A 238 6.80 -0.81 9.89
CA VAL A 238 6.42 0.09 10.98
C VAL A 238 7.40 1.27 11.12
N LYS A 239 8.72 1.04 10.99
CA LYS A 239 9.72 2.11 11.02
C LYS A 239 9.52 3.12 9.89
N VAL A 240 9.31 2.65 8.65
CA VAL A 240 9.08 3.53 7.49
C VAL A 240 7.79 4.33 7.65
N VAL A 241 6.72 3.68 8.13
CA VAL A 241 5.46 4.35 8.43
C VAL A 241 5.66 5.46 9.47
N LYS A 242 6.36 5.18 10.58
CA LYS A 242 6.70 6.20 11.59
C LYS A 242 7.44 7.39 10.98
N LEU A 243 8.49 7.11 10.19
CA LEU A 243 9.30 8.15 9.55
C LEU A 243 8.48 9.08 8.64
N THR A 244 7.37 8.60 8.09
CA THR A 244 6.54 9.34 7.13
C THR A 244 5.27 9.94 7.75
N CYS A 245 5.00 9.69 9.04
CA CYS A 245 3.81 10.20 9.73
C CYS A 245 4.08 11.56 10.38
N LYS A 246 3.81 12.64 9.64
CA LYS A 246 3.64 13.99 10.23
C LYS A 246 2.26 14.19 10.88
N TYR A 247 1.30 13.36 10.46
CA TYR A 247 -0.09 13.33 10.92
C TYR A 247 -0.49 11.87 11.18
N ARG A 248 -1.78 11.63 11.51
CA ARG A 248 -2.34 10.28 11.68
C ARG A 248 -1.99 9.33 10.52
N VAL A 249 -2.07 9.82 9.29
CA VAL A 249 -1.85 9.04 8.07
C VAL A 249 -0.48 9.41 7.48
N PRO A 250 0.33 8.43 7.01
CA PRO A 250 1.60 8.69 6.36
C PRO A 250 1.49 9.70 5.23
N GLU A 251 2.48 10.57 5.11
CA GLU A 251 2.50 11.66 4.13
C GLU A 251 2.28 11.19 2.67
N PRO A 252 2.89 10.09 2.19
CA PRO A 252 2.63 9.59 0.83
C PRO A 252 1.15 9.23 0.59
N ILE A 253 0.51 8.54 1.55
CA ILE A 253 -0.91 8.17 1.47
C ILE A 253 -1.79 9.41 1.59
N ARG A 254 -1.49 10.30 2.54
CA ARG A 254 -2.24 11.55 2.75
C ARG A 254 -2.24 12.41 1.49
N GLN A 255 -1.10 12.52 0.81
CA GLN A 255 -0.97 13.27 -0.44
C GLN A 255 -1.77 12.61 -1.58
N ALA A 256 -1.71 11.29 -1.72
CA ALA A 256 -2.49 10.57 -2.72
C ALA A 256 -4.01 10.77 -2.50
N ASP A 257 -4.49 10.57 -1.28
CA ASP A 257 -5.91 10.73 -0.88
C ASP A 257 -6.42 12.19 -1.02
N MET A 258 -5.59 13.19 -0.73
CA MET A 258 -5.98 14.58 -0.94
C MET A 258 -6.09 14.94 -2.43
N ARG A 259 -5.13 14.47 -3.21
CA ARG A 259 -5.03 14.78 -4.65
C ARG A 259 -6.10 14.06 -5.45
N SER A 260 -6.40 12.80 -5.12
CA SER A 260 -7.47 12.02 -5.76
C SER A 260 -8.84 12.71 -5.58
N ARG A 261 -9.15 13.15 -4.36
CA ARG A 261 -10.36 13.90 -4.03
C ARG A 261 -10.42 15.28 -4.71
N ASP A 262 -9.30 15.99 -4.79
CA ASP A 262 -9.26 17.27 -5.48
C ASP A 262 -9.50 17.13 -6.98
N TYR A 263 -8.87 16.14 -7.61
CA TYR A 263 -9.02 15.83 -9.03
C TYR A 263 -10.49 15.50 -9.37
N LEU A 264 -11.13 14.61 -8.60
CA LEU A 264 -12.53 14.24 -8.82
C LEU A 264 -13.49 15.43 -8.67
N ARG A 265 -13.26 16.31 -7.68
CA ARG A 265 -14.08 17.54 -7.52
C ARG A 265 -13.96 18.47 -8.71
N ARG A 266 -12.74 18.71 -9.22
CA ARG A 266 -12.52 19.58 -10.39
C ARG A 266 -13.15 19.00 -11.65
N ARG A 267 -13.04 17.68 -11.84
CA ARG A 267 -13.64 16.99 -12.98
C ARG A 267 -15.16 17.09 -12.98
N ALA A 268 -15.80 16.85 -11.83
CA ALA A 268 -17.24 17.01 -11.66
C ALA A 268 -17.69 18.45 -12.02
N PHE A 269 -16.96 19.46 -11.53
CA PHE A 269 -17.24 20.86 -11.85
C PHE A 269 -17.12 21.19 -13.34
N ILE A 270 -16.16 20.61 -14.06
CA ILE A 270 -16.05 20.81 -15.51
C ILE A 270 -17.24 20.16 -16.23
N GLN A 271 -17.61 18.93 -15.84
CA GLN A 271 -18.71 18.19 -16.46
C GLN A 271 -20.08 18.82 -16.20
N SER A 272 -20.29 19.48 -15.06
CA SER A 272 -21.55 20.18 -14.76
C SER A 272 -21.71 21.52 -15.51
N ASN A 273 -20.62 22.08 -16.03
CA ASN A 273 -20.58 23.37 -16.72
C ASN A 273 -20.28 23.25 -18.23
N SER A 274 -20.28 22.03 -18.77
CA SER A 274 -20.14 21.72 -20.20
C SER A 274 -21.46 21.23 -20.77
#